data_AF-A0AA36HCM7-F1
#
_entry.id   AF-A0AA36HCM7-F1
#
_cell.length_a   1.000
_cell.length_b   1.000
_cell.length_c   1.000
_cell.angle_alpha   90.00
_cell.angle_beta   90.00
_cell.angle_gamma   90.00
#
_symmetry.space_group_name_H-M   'P 1'
#
loop_
_entity.id
_entity.type
_entity.pdbx_description
1 polymer ?
#
loop_
_entity_poly.entity_id
_entity_poly.type
_entity_poly.pdbx_seq_one_letter_code
_entity_poly.pdbx_strand_id
1 'polypeptide(L)'
;MAAYLVRVSNLPACSTAPQTEQKGLANNVRRRQAKYREVRDQHIMRAHIELLKEKYAQHSFNHQQLTEMVEIVSAIAATANQRTTLWRTICEEQPNWLLQLACRVADAVSCSVVDLLVSAIRETPGQQEENIYLADKIISEEENRCLLMMLLVRYLIVETVKLNSIKQEARFAANAMMLKLTCHYEISKVIVKLTDVKRNKMINCSVIANDTEVVLQLAIPVVTASLVIQFSELTESRQNQELHCPRCSSVVQPNPDLCEHCGENVFQRVKCRAINYDEKDPFLCQSCGFCKYAHMDISVVCRALPGVQPITTDIERASCVESMARLLCEMEQTRTQLGAGRALCESLWLQSRPIPPISFHVESPDAANAFIAEHPPINHQQVSSKYL
;
A
#
# COMPACT_ATOMS: atom_id res chain seq x y z
N MET A 1 -66.02 12.60 76.37
CA MET A 1 -65.77 11.17 76.07
C MET A 1 -64.54 11.08 75.17
N ALA A 2 -63.36 10.92 75.80
CA ALA A 2 -62.09 10.75 75.10
C ALA A 2 -61.83 9.25 74.91
N ALA A 3 -61.60 8.81 73.67
CA ALA A 3 -61.21 7.45 73.35
C ALA A 3 -59.73 7.43 72.94
N TYR A 4 -58.95 6.70 73.72
CA TYR A 4 -57.55 6.36 73.50
C TYR A 4 -57.41 5.42 72.29
N LEU A 5 -56.42 5.68 71.42
CA LEU A 5 -55.88 4.70 70.48
C LEU A 5 -54.38 4.54 70.75
N VAL A 6 -54.03 3.32 71.17
CA VAL A 6 -52.68 2.83 71.45
C VAL A 6 -51.90 2.66 70.15
N ARG A 7 -50.67 3.18 70.08
CA ARG A 7 -49.72 2.88 68.99
C ARG A 7 -48.49 2.18 69.57
N VAL A 8 -48.22 0.99 69.05
CA VAL A 8 -47.21 0.02 69.49
C VAL A 8 -45.80 0.53 69.21
N SER A 9 -44.91 0.34 70.18
CA SER A 9 -43.50 0.76 70.22
C SER A 9 -42.61 0.02 69.22
N ASN A 10 -41.56 0.73 68.78
CA ASN A 10 -40.54 0.38 67.79
C ASN A 10 -39.83 -0.97 68.00
N LEU A 11 -39.60 -1.69 66.90
CA LEU A 11 -38.51 -2.68 66.72
C LEU A 11 -37.21 -1.96 66.32
N PRO A 12 -36.02 -2.45 66.70
CA PRO A 12 -34.76 -1.80 66.34
C PRO A 12 -34.42 -2.00 64.87
N ALA A 13 -33.97 -0.92 64.22
CA ALA A 13 -33.52 -0.90 62.84
C ALA A 13 -32.25 -1.74 62.65
N CYS A 14 -32.25 -2.54 61.58
CA CYS A 14 -31.12 -3.32 61.10
C CYS A 14 -29.92 -2.39 60.80
N SER A 15 -28.76 -2.74 61.33
CA SER A 15 -27.49 -2.00 61.20
C SER A 15 -27.04 -1.93 59.74
N THR A 16 -26.83 -0.71 59.24
CA THR A 16 -26.21 -0.45 57.94
C THR A 16 -24.71 -0.73 58.00
N ALA A 17 -24.23 -1.69 57.21
CA ALA A 17 -22.80 -1.96 57.07
C ALA A 17 -22.05 -0.72 56.51
N PRO A 18 -20.82 -0.42 56.96
CA PRO A 18 -20.10 0.80 56.58
C PRO A 18 -19.72 0.82 55.10
N GLN A 19 -19.81 2.00 54.46
CA GLN A 19 -19.61 2.24 53.02
C GLN A 19 -18.25 1.76 52.46
N THR A 20 -17.24 1.58 53.32
CA THR A 20 -15.91 1.07 52.99
C THR A 20 -15.92 -0.42 52.63
N GLU A 21 -16.76 -1.23 53.28
CA GLU A 21 -16.90 -2.67 52.98
C GLU A 21 -17.62 -2.90 51.65
N GLN A 22 -18.61 -2.07 51.31
CA GLN A 22 -19.31 -2.15 50.03
C GLN A 22 -18.40 -1.78 48.84
N LYS A 23 -17.50 -0.79 48.99
CA LYS A 23 -16.47 -0.48 47.98
C LYS A 23 -15.45 -1.61 47.83
N GLY A 24 -15.03 -2.24 48.93
CA GLY A 24 -14.15 -3.42 48.92
C GLY A 24 -14.77 -4.62 48.21
N LEU A 25 -16.06 -4.89 48.47
CA LEU A 25 -16.81 -5.97 47.83
C LEU A 25 -17.01 -5.72 46.32
N ALA A 26 -17.37 -4.50 45.94
CA ALA A 26 -17.51 -4.11 44.53
C ALA A 26 -16.18 -4.20 43.76
N ASN A 27 -15.06 -3.81 44.38
CA ASN A 27 -13.72 -3.95 43.80
C ASN A 27 -13.31 -5.43 43.67
N ASN A 28 -13.64 -6.28 44.64
CA ASN A 28 -13.41 -7.73 44.56
C ASN A 28 -14.25 -8.40 43.47
N VAL A 29 -15.52 -8.00 43.30
CA VAL A 29 -16.38 -8.48 42.20
C VAL A 29 -15.82 -8.04 40.85
N ARG A 30 -15.41 -6.77 40.70
CA ARG A 30 -14.78 -6.28 39.46
C ARG A 30 -13.48 -7.03 39.14
N ARG A 31 -12.64 -7.30 40.14
CA ARG A 31 -11.40 -8.10 39.97
C ARG A 31 -11.70 -9.54 39.56
N ARG A 32 -12.68 -10.20 40.19
CA ARG A 32 -13.12 -11.55 39.80
C ARG A 32 -13.71 -11.60 38.39
N GLN A 33 -14.53 -10.61 38.02
CA GLN A 33 -15.06 -10.48 36.66
C GLN A 33 -13.96 -10.22 35.63
N ALA A 34 -12.97 -9.38 35.95
CA ALA A 34 -11.83 -9.14 35.07
C ALA A 34 -11.01 -10.41 34.83
N LYS A 35 -10.72 -11.16 35.90
CA LYS A 35 -10.01 -12.45 35.84
C LYS A 35 -10.80 -13.51 35.07
N TYR A 36 -12.13 -13.58 35.24
CA TYR A 36 -12.98 -14.49 34.46
C TYR A 36 -12.97 -14.13 32.98
N ARG A 37 -13.06 -12.84 32.63
CA ARG A 37 -12.96 -12.38 31.24
C ARG A 37 -11.61 -12.75 30.64
N GLU A 38 -10.51 -12.55 31.37
CA GLU A 38 -9.17 -12.90 30.91
C GLU A 38 -9.00 -14.40 30.64
N VAL A 39 -9.44 -15.27 31.56
CA VAL A 39 -9.40 -16.74 31.37
C VAL A 39 -10.26 -17.17 30.17
N ARG A 40 -11.44 -16.57 30.02
CA ARG A 40 -12.32 -16.83 28.87
C ARG A 40 -11.65 -16.40 27.57
N ASP A 41 -11.12 -15.18 27.50
CA ASP A 41 -10.48 -14.64 26.30
C ASP A 41 -9.24 -15.50 25.94
N GLN A 42 -8.47 -15.96 26.94
CA GLN A 42 -7.35 -16.90 26.76
C GLN A 42 -7.79 -18.24 26.17
N HIS A 43 -8.86 -18.82 26.72
CA HIS A 43 -9.39 -20.10 26.24
C HIS A 43 -9.90 -19.96 24.80
N ILE A 44 -10.59 -18.87 24.48
CA ILE A 44 -11.08 -18.58 23.13
C ILE A 44 -9.90 -18.49 22.15
N MET A 45 -8.85 -17.71 22.45
CA MET A 45 -7.69 -17.58 21.56
C MET A 45 -7.01 -18.94 21.32
N ARG A 46 -6.77 -19.72 22.38
CA ARG A 46 -6.15 -21.06 22.25
C ARG A 46 -7.02 -22.02 21.45
N ALA A 47 -8.33 -22.01 21.64
CA ALA A 47 -9.25 -22.83 20.86
C ALA A 47 -9.20 -22.49 19.36
N HIS A 48 -9.12 -21.20 19.01
CA HIS A 48 -8.96 -20.78 17.62
C HIS A 48 -7.61 -21.19 17.02
N ILE A 49 -6.51 -21.14 17.79
CA ILE A 49 -5.20 -21.63 17.34
C ILE A 49 -5.24 -23.15 17.06
N GLU A 50 -5.85 -23.93 17.96
CA GLU A 50 -5.98 -25.38 17.74
C GLU A 50 -6.86 -25.69 16.52
N LEU A 51 -7.98 -24.97 16.34
CA LEU A 51 -8.79 -25.10 15.14
C LEU A 51 -8.00 -24.76 13.86
N LEU A 52 -7.14 -23.74 13.92
CA LEU A 52 -6.28 -23.36 12.79
C LEU A 52 -5.24 -24.46 12.47
N LYS A 53 -4.70 -25.13 13.50
CA LYS A 53 -3.81 -26.30 13.32
C LYS A 53 -4.53 -27.47 12.67
N GLU A 54 -5.74 -27.79 13.14
CA GLU A 54 -6.56 -28.87 12.56
C GLU A 54 -6.86 -28.60 11.08
N LYS A 55 -7.19 -27.35 10.72
CA LYS A 55 -7.39 -26.93 9.33
C LYS A 55 -6.09 -27.07 8.52
N TYR A 56 -4.97 -26.61 9.07
CA TYR A 56 -3.67 -26.67 8.39
C TYR A 56 -3.19 -28.11 8.11
N ALA A 57 -3.50 -29.06 9.00
CA ALA A 57 -3.13 -30.46 8.86
C ALA A 57 -3.74 -31.15 7.62
N GLN A 58 -4.69 -30.52 6.93
CA GLN A 58 -5.33 -31.08 5.74
C GLN A 58 -4.46 -30.96 4.46
N HIS A 59 -3.34 -30.22 4.48
CA HIS A 59 -2.29 -30.06 3.45
C HIS A 59 -2.73 -29.60 2.03
N SER A 60 -4.02 -29.67 1.69
CA SER A 60 -4.62 -29.14 0.47
C SER A 60 -5.72 -28.16 0.84
N PHE A 61 -5.61 -26.94 0.32
CA PHE A 61 -6.53 -25.84 0.64
C PHE A 61 -7.27 -25.38 -0.60
N ASN A 62 -8.58 -25.58 -0.62
CA ASN A 62 -9.47 -24.92 -1.56
C ASN A 62 -9.75 -23.47 -1.11
N HIS A 63 -10.37 -22.66 -1.97
CA HIS A 63 -10.68 -21.26 -1.66
C HIS A 63 -11.49 -21.11 -0.37
N GLN A 64 -12.47 -21.98 -0.12
CA GLN A 64 -13.30 -21.94 1.09
C GLN A 64 -12.47 -22.18 2.36
N GLN A 65 -11.59 -23.19 2.36
CA GLN A 65 -10.70 -23.49 3.48
C GLN A 65 -9.76 -22.32 3.76
N LEU A 66 -9.22 -21.66 2.73
CA LEU A 66 -8.41 -20.46 2.91
C LEU A 66 -9.20 -19.30 3.53
N THR A 67 -10.44 -19.08 3.10
CA THR A 67 -11.34 -18.07 3.70
C THR A 67 -11.61 -18.38 5.17
N GLU A 68 -11.97 -19.62 5.50
CA GLU A 68 -12.18 -20.04 6.89
C GLU A 68 -10.93 -19.83 7.75
N MET A 69 -9.74 -20.11 7.23
CA MET A 69 -8.48 -19.84 7.93
C MET A 69 -8.27 -18.34 8.18
N VAL A 70 -8.55 -17.47 7.20
CA VAL A 70 -8.51 -16.01 7.37
C VAL A 70 -9.49 -15.55 8.46
N GLU A 71 -10.71 -16.10 8.48
CA GLU A 71 -11.71 -15.78 9.49
C GLU A 71 -11.27 -16.17 10.91
N ILE A 72 -10.68 -17.36 11.06
CA ILE A 72 -10.13 -17.83 12.33
C ILE A 72 -9.01 -16.90 12.82
N VAL A 73 -8.06 -16.55 11.94
CA VAL A 73 -6.97 -15.63 12.27
C VAL A 73 -7.51 -14.24 12.63
N SER A 74 -8.53 -13.76 11.91
CA SER A 74 -9.18 -12.48 12.18
C SER A 74 -9.91 -12.45 13.52
N ALA A 75 -10.53 -13.56 13.93
CA ALA A 75 -11.16 -13.70 15.24
C ALA A 75 -10.12 -13.66 16.39
N ILE A 76 -8.96 -14.28 16.19
CA ILE A 76 -7.83 -14.17 17.12
C ILE A 76 -7.37 -12.71 17.20
N ALA A 77 -7.15 -12.06 16.04
CA ALA A 77 -6.71 -10.66 15.97
C ALA A 77 -7.66 -9.69 16.67
N ALA A 78 -8.98 -9.86 16.52
CA ALA A 78 -9.98 -9.04 17.20
C ALA A 78 -9.87 -9.12 18.73
N THR A 79 -9.63 -10.34 19.25
CA THR A 79 -9.44 -10.54 20.68
C THR A 79 -8.06 -10.04 21.14
N ALA A 80 -7.03 -10.22 20.31
CA ALA A 80 -5.65 -9.82 20.58
C ALA A 80 -5.51 -8.30 20.68
N ASN A 81 -6.19 -7.56 19.81
CA ASN A 81 -6.21 -6.09 19.84
C ASN A 81 -6.83 -5.53 21.13
N GLN A 82 -7.78 -6.24 21.72
CA GLN A 82 -8.37 -5.85 23.01
C GLN A 82 -7.50 -6.26 24.21
N ARG A 83 -6.65 -7.29 24.05
CA ARG A 83 -5.90 -7.97 25.11
C ARG A 83 -4.45 -8.24 24.68
N THR A 84 -3.70 -7.20 24.35
CA THR A 84 -2.35 -7.31 23.76
C THR A 84 -1.35 -8.08 24.62
N THR A 85 -1.37 -7.89 25.94
CA THR A 85 -0.49 -8.61 26.87
C THR A 85 -0.77 -10.11 26.89
N LEU A 86 -2.05 -10.49 26.90
CA LEU A 86 -2.47 -11.90 26.86
C LEU A 86 -2.08 -12.55 25.54
N TRP A 87 -2.28 -11.84 24.43
CA TRP A 87 -1.86 -12.29 23.11
C TRP A 87 -0.35 -12.53 23.04
N ARG A 88 0.45 -11.60 23.57
CA ARG A 88 1.92 -11.75 23.63
C ARG A 88 2.34 -13.02 24.34
N THR A 89 1.75 -13.31 25.51
CA THR A 89 2.03 -14.55 26.26
C THR A 89 1.66 -15.80 25.47
N ILE A 90 0.53 -15.81 24.77
CA ILE A 90 0.13 -16.95 23.92
C ILE A 90 1.06 -17.10 22.72
N CYS A 91 1.45 -15.98 22.09
CA CYS A 91 2.39 -15.97 20.97
C CYS A 91 3.79 -16.47 21.39
N GLU A 92 4.22 -16.16 22.62
CA GLU A 92 5.48 -16.62 23.21
C GLU A 92 5.56 -18.15 23.40
N GLU A 93 4.41 -18.82 23.53
CA GLU A 93 4.33 -20.27 23.68
C GLU A 93 4.67 -20.97 22.36
N GLN A 94 4.28 -20.41 21.21
CA GLN A 94 4.40 -21.07 19.90
C GLN A 94 4.73 -20.11 18.73
N PRO A 95 5.80 -19.30 18.81
CA PRO A 95 6.13 -18.34 17.75
C PRO A 95 6.57 -19.03 16.46
N ASN A 96 7.34 -20.12 16.57
CA ASN A 96 7.83 -20.90 15.44
C ASN A 96 6.67 -21.43 14.57
N TRP A 97 5.62 -21.98 15.19
CA TRP A 97 4.47 -22.51 14.44
C TRP A 97 3.73 -21.42 13.65
N LEU A 98 3.54 -20.23 14.24
CA LEU A 98 2.92 -19.10 13.56
C LEU A 98 3.78 -18.59 12.38
N LEU A 99 5.10 -18.54 12.56
CA LEU A 99 6.04 -18.20 11.48
C LEU A 99 6.01 -19.24 10.35
N GLN A 100 5.97 -20.52 10.71
CA GLN A 100 5.85 -21.63 9.77
C GLN A 100 4.54 -21.56 8.97
N LEU A 101 3.43 -21.25 9.64
CA LEU A 101 2.13 -21.07 9.01
C LEU A 101 2.20 -19.94 7.99
N ALA A 102 2.68 -18.76 8.40
CA ALA A 102 2.84 -17.61 7.49
C ALA A 102 3.71 -17.96 6.27
N CYS A 103 4.81 -18.68 6.46
CA CYS A 103 5.69 -19.03 5.34
C CYS A 103 5.05 -20.00 4.32
N ARG A 104 4.14 -20.87 4.74
CA ARG A 104 3.73 -22.05 3.94
C ARG A 104 2.30 -21.99 3.39
N VAL A 105 1.51 -21.00 3.77
CA VAL A 105 0.14 -20.82 3.25
C VAL A 105 0.08 -19.75 2.16
N ALA A 106 -1.05 -19.68 1.43
CA ALA A 106 -1.32 -18.65 0.44
C ALA A 106 -1.32 -17.24 1.05
N ASP A 107 -1.07 -16.23 0.21
CA ASP A 107 -0.88 -14.84 0.66
C ASP A 107 -2.05 -14.32 1.50
N ALA A 108 -3.29 -14.68 1.17
CA ALA A 108 -4.46 -14.26 1.92
C ALA A 108 -4.38 -14.61 3.42
N VAL A 109 -4.01 -15.85 3.75
CA VAL A 109 -3.87 -16.32 5.14
C VAL A 109 -2.55 -15.83 5.73
N SER A 110 -1.46 -15.90 4.95
CA SER A 110 -0.12 -15.52 5.41
C SER A 110 -0.09 -14.06 5.87
N CYS A 111 -0.72 -13.16 5.10
CA CYS A 111 -0.81 -11.76 5.45
C CYS A 111 -1.45 -11.56 6.83
N SER A 112 -2.62 -12.16 7.07
CA SER A 112 -3.31 -12.07 8.36
C SER A 112 -2.49 -12.63 9.52
N VAL A 113 -1.72 -13.71 9.29
CA VAL A 113 -0.86 -14.30 10.33
C VAL A 113 0.34 -13.39 10.62
N VAL A 114 0.94 -12.76 9.60
CA VAL A 114 2.03 -11.79 9.77
C VAL A 114 1.55 -10.59 10.58
N ASP A 115 0.36 -10.06 10.31
CA ASP A 115 -0.19 -8.94 11.09
C ASP A 115 -0.41 -9.30 12.56
N LEU A 116 -0.89 -10.52 12.79
CA LEU A 116 -1.12 -11.06 14.11
C LEU A 116 0.21 -11.28 14.88
N LEU A 117 1.27 -11.71 14.19
CA LEU A 117 2.63 -11.76 14.76
C LEU A 117 3.16 -10.36 15.08
N VAL A 118 3.00 -9.41 14.16
CA VAL A 118 3.43 -8.03 14.34
C VAL A 118 2.68 -7.37 15.50
N SER A 119 1.39 -7.69 15.72
CA SER A 119 0.63 -7.15 16.85
C SER A 119 1.11 -7.66 18.22
N ALA A 120 1.74 -8.85 18.29
CA ALA A 120 2.39 -9.33 19.50
C ALA A 120 3.70 -8.58 19.80
N ILE A 121 4.45 -8.26 18.73
CA ILE A 121 5.77 -7.62 18.78
C ILE A 121 5.66 -6.11 19.02
N ARG A 122 4.69 -5.43 18.40
CA ARG A 122 4.53 -3.97 18.54
C ARG A 122 4.24 -3.58 19.98
N GLU A 123 4.97 -2.58 20.47
CA GLU A 123 4.74 -1.99 21.78
C GLU A 123 3.45 -1.17 21.79
N THR A 124 2.62 -1.38 22.83
CA THR A 124 1.47 -0.52 23.12
C THR A 124 1.95 0.72 23.89
N PRO A 125 1.57 1.95 23.48
CA PRO A 125 2.00 3.17 24.16
C PRO A 125 1.49 3.19 25.61
N GLY A 126 2.42 3.26 26.58
CA GLY A 126 2.13 3.33 28.01
C GLY A 126 2.82 2.28 28.90
N GLN A 127 3.57 1.33 28.33
CA GLN A 127 4.39 0.37 29.08
C GLN A 127 5.87 0.62 28.76
N GLN A 128 6.51 1.52 29.51
CA GLN A 128 7.77 2.14 29.10
C GLN A 128 9.06 1.37 29.41
N GLU A 129 9.05 0.18 30.04
CA GLU A 129 10.33 -0.33 30.59
C GLU A 129 10.75 -1.79 30.36
N GLU A 130 9.99 -2.71 29.75
CA GLU A 130 10.47 -4.12 29.70
C GLU A 130 10.17 -4.96 28.43
N ASN A 131 9.58 -4.45 27.35
CA ASN A 131 8.95 -5.33 26.33
C ASN A 131 9.79 -5.74 25.09
N ILE A 132 11.13 -5.80 25.16
CA ILE A 132 11.97 -6.27 24.03
C ILE A 132 12.09 -7.82 23.97
N TYR A 133 11.51 -8.58 24.91
CA TYR A 133 11.76 -10.03 25.02
C TYR A 133 11.25 -10.90 23.85
N LEU A 134 10.08 -10.62 23.27
CA LEU A 134 9.51 -11.54 22.27
C LEU A 134 10.26 -11.48 20.93
N ALA A 135 10.58 -10.28 20.43
CA ALA A 135 11.33 -10.15 19.18
C ALA A 135 12.72 -10.80 19.30
N ASP A 136 13.43 -10.52 20.40
CA ASP A 136 14.74 -11.11 20.68
C ASP A 136 14.67 -12.63 20.81
N LYS A 137 13.66 -13.15 21.53
CA LYS A 137 13.43 -14.59 21.66
C LYS A 137 13.18 -15.23 20.29
N ILE A 138 12.33 -14.62 19.45
CA ILE A 138 12.07 -15.10 18.09
C ILE A 138 13.38 -15.16 17.29
N ILE A 139 14.20 -14.10 17.33
CA ILE A 139 15.45 -14.00 16.57
C ILE A 139 16.54 -14.95 17.09
N SER A 140 16.53 -15.25 18.39
CA SER A 140 17.54 -16.11 19.03
C SER A 140 17.52 -17.55 18.50
N GLU A 141 16.36 -18.06 18.09
CA GLU A 141 16.18 -19.41 17.55
C GLU A 141 16.56 -19.48 16.06
N GLU A 142 17.37 -20.46 15.67
CA GLU A 142 17.88 -20.58 14.30
C GLU A 142 16.79 -20.86 13.25
N GLU A 143 15.86 -21.75 13.57
CA GLU A 143 14.74 -22.07 12.68
C GLU A 143 13.89 -20.83 12.38
N ASN A 144 13.65 -20.00 13.39
CA ASN A 144 12.88 -18.76 13.23
C ASN A 144 13.61 -17.76 12.34
N ARG A 145 14.95 -17.68 12.38
CA ARG A 145 15.71 -16.82 11.46
C ARG A 145 15.53 -17.21 10.00
N CYS A 146 15.51 -18.51 9.71
CA CYS A 146 15.24 -19.02 8.36
C CYS A 146 13.83 -18.64 7.90
N LEU A 147 12.82 -18.81 8.75
CA LEU A 147 11.44 -18.45 8.46
C LEU A 147 11.27 -16.93 8.29
N LEU A 148 11.93 -16.13 9.14
CA LEU A 148 11.97 -14.67 8.98
C LEU A 148 12.59 -14.30 7.65
N MET A 149 13.72 -14.89 7.26
CA MET A 149 14.33 -14.65 5.94
C MET A 149 13.35 -14.98 4.80
N MET A 150 12.62 -16.09 4.88
CA MET A 150 11.58 -16.41 3.89
C MET A 150 10.49 -15.34 3.83
N LEU A 151 10.02 -14.82 4.97
CA LEU A 151 9.03 -13.74 5.02
C LEU A 151 9.58 -12.41 4.50
N LEU A 152 10.85 -12.08 4.80
CA LEU A 152 11.51 -10.89 4.27
C LEU A 152 11.62 -10.97 2.75
N VAL A 153 12.02 -12.13 2.21
CA VAL A 153 12.05 -12.37 0.76
C VAL A 153 10.64 -12.25 0.17
N ARG A 154 9.63 -12.81 0.83
CA ARG A 154 8.24 -12.82 0.34
C ARG A 154 7.56 -11.44 0.36
N TYR A 155 7.85 -10.59 1.34
CA TYR A 155 7.08 -9.37 1.59
C TYR A 155 7.89 -8.07 1.56
N LEU A 156 9.20 -8.10 1.75
CA LEU A 156 10.03 -6.89 1.72
C LEU A 156 10.78 -6.72 0.41
N ILE A 157 11.10 -7.80 -0.29
CA ILE A 157 11.77 -7.70 -1.58
C ILE A 157 10.79 -7.21 -2.63
N VAL A 158 11.17 -6.11 -3.28
CA VAL A 158 10.45 -5.56 -4.41
C VAL A 158 10.88 -6.34 -5.65
N GLU A 159 9.90 -6.97 -6.31
CA GLU A 159 10.14 -7.78 -7.51
C GLU A 159 9.44 -7.19 -8.73
N THR A 160 9.93 -7.54 -9.92
CA THR A 160 9.23 -7.24 -11.16
C THR A 160 8.30 -8.40 -11.50
N VAL A 161 7.00 -8.18 -11.37
CA VAL A 161 5.98 -9.21 -11.53
C VAL A 161 5.09 -8.90 -12.72
N LYS A 162 4.81 -9.92 -13.55
CA LYS A 162 3.85 -9.78 -14.64
C LYS A 162 2.45 -9.56 -14.06
N LEU A 163 1.73 -8.58 -14.59
CA LEU A 163 0.42 -8.21 -14.09
C LEU A 163 -0.58 -9.39 -14.12
N ASN A 164 -0.48 -10.26 -15.13
CA ASN A 164 -1.32 -11.45 -15.23
C ASN A 164 -1.11 -12.47 -14.10
N SER A 165 0.04 -12.47 -13.43
CA SER A 165 0.33 -13.38 -12.32
C SER A 165 -0.31 -12.92 -11.01
N ILE A 166 -0.60 -11.63 -10.86
CA ILE A 166 -1.12 -11.03 -9.61
C ILE A 166 -2.54 -10.50 -9.75
N LYS A 167 -3.12 -10.55 -10.95
CA LYS A 167 -4.48 -10.11 -11.27
C LYS A 167 -5.51 -11.17 -10.86
N GLN A 168 -6.54 -10.74 -10.14
CA GLN A 168 -7.71 -11.55 -9.78
C GLN A 168 -8.85 -11.40 -10.80
N GLU A 169 -9.21 -10.16 -11.15
CA GLU A 169 -10.27 -9.85 -12.11
C GLU A 169 -9.81 -8.73 -13.05
N ALA A 170 -10.30 -8.73 -14.29
CA ALA A 170 -10.05 -7.69 -15.27
C ALA A 170 -11.35 -7.24 -15.92
N ARG A 171 -11.53 -5.93 -16.08
CA ARG A 171 -12.56 -5.35 -16.93
C ARG A 171 -11.90 -4.40 -17.91
N PHE A 172 -12.37 -4.44 -19.15
CA PHE A 172 -11.80 -3.66 -20.24
C PHE A 172 -12.84 -2.68 -20.75
N ALA A 173 -12.43 -1.43 -20.92
CA ALA A 173 -13.14 -0.44 -21.71
C ALA A 173 -12.35 -0.18 -22.99
N ALA A 174 -12.90 0.60 -23.91
CA ALA A 174 -12.25 0.93 -25.17
C ALA A 174 -10.81 1.45 -25.01
N ASN A 175 -10.57 2.28 -24.00
CA ASN A 175 -9.28 2.94 -23.73
C ASN A 175 -8.78 2.72 -22.30
N ALA A 176 -9.29 1.74 -21.57
CA ALA A 176 -8.86 1.50 -20.19
C ALA A 176 -8.86 0.02 -19.80
N MET A 177 -7.89 -0.37 -18.99
CA MET A 177 -7.87 -1.65 -18.28
C MET A 177 -8.10 -1.40 -16.80
N MET A 178 -9.17 -1.97 -16.25
CA MET A 178 -9.46 -1.94 -14.81
C MET A 178 -9.14 -3.31 -14.22
N LEU A 179 -8.26 -3.34 -13.24
CA LEU A 179 -7.64 -4.57 -12.75
C LEU A 179 -7.85 -4.65 -11.24
N LYS A 180 -8.43 -5.75 -10.78
CA LYS A 180 -8.47 -6.11 -9.36
C LYS A 180 -7.32 -7.05 -9.07
N LEU A 181 -6.51 -6.73 -8.08
CA LEU A 181 -5.34 -7.52 -7.69
C LEU A 181 -5.72 -8.58 -6.66
N THR A 182 -4.89 -9.61 -6.54
CA THR A 182 -5.05 -10.72 -5.59
C THR A 182 -4.95 -10.30 -4.13
N CYS A 183 -4.14 -9.28 -3.85
CA CYS A 183 -3.97 -8.67 -2.54
C CYS A 183 -3.54 -7.20 -2.71
N HIS A 184 -3.15 -6.56 -1.61
CA HIS A 184 -2.57 -5.23 -1.65
C HIS A 184 -1.10 -5.30 -2.05
N TYR A 185 -0.70 -4.48 -3.00
CA TYR A 185 0.67 -4.34 -3.44
C TYR A 185 1.14 -2.92 -3.23
N GLU A 186 2.37 -2.76 -2.77
CA GLU A 186 3.08 -1.48 -2.86
C GLU A 186 3.79 -1.43 -4.21
N ILE A 187 3.22 -0.67 -5.14
CA ILE A 187 3.71 -0.55 -6.52
C ILE A 187 4.66 0.65 -6.60
N SER A 188 5.85 0.43 -7.15
CA SER A 188 6.88 1.47 -7.33
C SER A 188 7.08 1.87 -8.79
N LYS A 189 6.87 0.94 -9.73
CA LYS A 189 7.04 1.18 -11.18
C LYS A 189 6.06 0.32 -11.97
N VAL A 190 5.53 0.85 -13.06
CA VAL A 190 4.73 0.13 -14.06
C VAL A 190 5.51 0.10 -15.38
N ILE A 191 5.62 -1.07 -15.99
CA ILE A 191 6.36 -1.32 -17.22
C ILE A 191 5.38 -1.88 -18.25
N VAL A 192 5.24 -1.24 -19.40
CA VAL A 192 4.40 -1.70 -20.51
C VAL A 192 5.29 -1.97 -21.70
N LYS A 193 5.39 -3.24 -22.11
CA LYS A 193 6.12 -3.67 -23.31
C LYS A 193 5.16 -3.89 -24.46
N LEU A 194 5.46 -3.29 -25.59
CA LEU A 194 4.70 -3.35 -26.83
C LEU A 194 5.44 -4.22 -27.84
N THR A 195 4.83 -5.33 -28.26
CA THR A 195 5.33 -6.20 -29.34
C THR A 195 4.37 -6.20 -30.52
N ASP A 196 4.84 -6.64 -31.69
CA ASP A 196 4.04 -6.73 -32.92
C ASP A 196 3.34 -5.41 -33.31
N VAL A 197 4.02 -4.29 -33.07
CA VAL A 197 3.50 -2.95 -33.41
C VAL A 197 3.36 -2.85 -34.92
N LYS A 198 2.12 -2.63 -35.39
CA LYS A 198 1.84 -2.49 -36.82
C LYS A 198 2.46 -1.18 -37.35
N ARG A 199 3.44 -1.30 -38.25
CA ARG A 199 4.34 -0.23 -38.77
C ARG A 199 3.69 1.07 -39.28
N ASN A 200 2.38 1.08 -39.57
CA ASN A 200 1.67 2.25 -40.10
C ASN A 200 0.83 3.01 -39.04
N LYS A 201 0.97 2.68 -37.76
CA LYS A 201 0.13 3.23 -36.69
C LYS A 201 1.00 3.63 -35.50
N MET A 202 1.25 4.93 -35.40
CA MET A 202 2.17 5.51 -34.43
C MET A 202 1.49 5.60 -33.06
N ILE A 203 2.03 4.91 -32.07
CA ILE A 203 1.56 5.01 -30.69
C ILE A 203 2.15 6.28 -30.10
N ASN A 204 1.35 7.34 -29.96
CA ASN A 204 1.69 8.53 -29.19
C ASN A 204 1.60 8.20 -27.69
N CYS A 205 2.52 7.38 -27.21
CA CYS A 205 2.93 7.46 -25.82
C CYS A 205 4.02 8.56 -25.74
N SER A 206 4.29 9.13 -24.57
CA SER A 206 5.45 10.00 -24.32
C SER A 206 6.76 9.19 -24.36
N VAL A 207 6.91 8.44 -25.44
CA VAL A 207 7.85 7.37 -25.70
C VAL A 207 8.54 7.85 -26.95
N ILE A 208 9.84 8.10 -26.81
CA ILE A 208 10.67 8.58 -27.90
C ILE A 208 10.47 7.60 -29.06
N ALA A 209 10.22 8.12 -30.28
CA ALA A 209 9.88 7.28 -31.42
C ALA A 209 10.87 6.11 -31.56
N ASN A 210 10.36 4.88 -31.58
CA ASN A 210 11.02 3.55 -31.60
C ASN A 210 11.13 2.80 -30.26
N ASP A 211 10.79 3.38 -29.12
CA ASP A 211 10.77 2.63 -27.86
C ASP A 211 9.56 1.67 -27.81
N THR A 212 9.83 0.37 -27.70
CA THR A 212 8.83 -0.69 -27.49
C THR A 212 8.51 -0.91 -26.01
N GLU A 213 9.05 -0.08 -25.12
CA GLU A 213 8.90 -0.22 -23.67
C GLU A 213 8.59 1.14 -23.05
N VAL A 214 7.50 1.20 -22.29
CA VAL A 214 7.07 2.37 -21.54
C VAL A 214 7.31 2.09 -20.07
N VAL A 215 8.16 2.90 -19.43
CA VAL A 215 8.48 2.77 -18.00
C VAL A 215 7.91 3.96 -17.23
N LEU A 216 6.91 3.70 -16.41
CA LEU A 216 6.31 4.67 -15.50
C LEU A 216 6.86 4.45 -14.10
N GLN A 217 7.81 5.29 -13.68
CA GLN A 217 8.33 5.30 -12.31
C GLN A 217 7.42 6.16 -11.43
N LEU A 218 6.95 5.60 -10.31
CA LEU A 218 6.22 6.37 -9.32
C LEU A 218 7.23 7.06 -8.39
N ALA A 219 7.01 8.36 -8.14
CA ALA A 219 7.87 9.14 -7.24
C ALA A 219 7.76 8.64 -5.80
N ILE A 220 6.59 8.13 -5.41
CA ILE A 220 6.31 7.52 -4.12
C ILE A 220 5.63 6.18 -4.40
N PRO A 221 6.09 5.07 -3.80
CA PRO A 221 5.40 3.79 -3.92
C PRO A 221 3.95 3.89 -3.43
N VAL A 222 3.02 3.32 -4.19
CA VAL A 222 1.58 3.42 -3.91
C VAL A 222 1.06 2.05 -3.50
N VAL A 223 0.42 1.99 -2.33
CA VAL A 223 -0.29 0.79 -1.86
C VAL A 223 -1.68 0.74 -2.49
N THR A 224 -1.97 -0.33 -3.24
CA THR A 224 -3.29 -0.51 -3.86
C THR A 224 -3.65 -1.99 -4.04
N ALA A 225 -4.96 -2.29 -4.04
CA ALA A 225 -5.52 -3.58 -4.46
C ALA A 225 -6.16 -3.51 -5.86
N SER A 226 -6.13 -2.34 -6.51
CA SER A 226 -6.71 -2.13 -7.83
C SER A 226 -5.85 -1.20 -8.68
N LEU A 227 -5.75 -1.48 -9.97
CA LEU A 227 -5.02 -0.65 -10.92
C LEU A 227 -5.92 -0.30 -12.09
N VAL A 228 -5.94 0.99 -12.48
CA VAL A 228 -6.56 1.43 -13.72
C VAL A 228 -5.47 1.96 -14.64
N ILE A 229 -5.32 1.33 -15.81
CA ILE A 229 -4.39 1.78 -16.85
C ILE A 229 -5.24 2.42 -17.94
N GLN A 230 -5.16 3.74 -18.03
CA GLN A 230 -5.88 4.52 -19.04
C GLN A 230 -4.93 4.90 -20.18
N PHE A 231 -5.40 4.70 -21.41
CA PHE A 231 -4.67 5.02 -22.62
C PHE A 231 -5.22 6.32 -23.20
N SER A 232 -4.32 7.26 -23.50
CA SER A 232 -4.64 8.50 -24.22
C SER A 232 -4.93 8.15 -25.68
N GLU A 233 -5.96 8.78 -26.27
CA GLU A 233 -6.38 8.51 -27.65
C GLU A 233 -5.22 8.65 -28.65
N LEU A 234 -5.18 7.71 -29.60
CA LEU A 234 -4.16 7.61 -30.63
C LEU A 234 -4.70 8.30 -31.88
N THR A 235 -4.11 9.44 -32.27
CA THR A 235 -4.50 10.19 -33.47
C THR A 235 -4.02 9.46 -34.72
N GLU A 236 -4.93 8.79 -35.43
CA GLU A 236 -4.65 8.25 -36.76
C GLU A 236 -4.77 9.35 -37.83
N SER A 237 -3.78 9.44 -38.72
CA SER A 237 -3.92 10.08 -40.02
C SER A 237 -4.84 9.22 -40.90
N ARG A 238 -6.13 9.58 -40.97
CA ARG A 238 -7.29 8.91 -41.59
C ARG A 238 -7.21 8.55 -43.09
N GLN A 239 -6.05 8.34 -43.69
CA GLN A 239 -5.99 8.03 -45.13
C GLN A 239 -6.16 6.52 -45.38
N ASN A 240 -7.39 6.14 -45.75
CA ASN A 240 -7.84 4.85 -46.32
C ASN A 240 -7.33 3.55 -45.65
N GLN A 241 -8.08 3.05 -44.65
CA GLN A 241 -7.94 1.67 -44.19
C GLN A 241 -9.01 0.78 -44.84
N GLU A 242 -8.55 -0.15 -45.67
CA GLU A 242 -9.38 -1.26 -46.15
C GLU A 242 -9.75 -2.17 -44.97
N LEU A 243 -11.05 -2.41 -44.77
CA LEU A 243 -11.52 -3.38 -43.78
C LEU A 243 -11.37 -4.78 -44.36
N HIS A 244 -10.90 -5.73 -43.55
CA HIS A 244 -10.78 -7.14 -43.93
C HIS A 244 -11.70 -8.01 -43.08
N CYS A 245 -12.37 -8.96 -43.71
CA CYS A 245 -13.20 -9.92 -42.99
C CYS A 245 -12.35 -10.74 -42.00
N PRO A 246 -12.74 -10.84 -40.72
CA PRO A 246 -11.98 -11.59 -39.71
C PRO A 246 -11.90 -13.09 -39.96
N ARG A 247 -12.74 -13.63 -40.86
CA ARG A 247 -12.84 -15.07 -41.15
C ARG A 247 -12.15 -15.47 -42.44
N CYS A 248 -12.42 -14.77 -43.54
CA CYS A 248 -11.88 -15.10 -44.86
C CYS A 248 -10.81 -14.11 -45.35
N SER A 249 -10.54 -13.03 -44.61
CA SER A 249 -9.58 -11.97 -44.96
C SER A 249 -9.90 -11.16 -46.22
N SER A 250 -11.02 -11.43 -46.91
CA SER A 250 -11.50 -10.64 -48.04
C SER A 250 -11.67 -9.17 -47.64
N VAL A 251 -11.30 -8.26 -48.54
CA VAL A 251 -11.60 -6.83 -48.38
C VAL A 251 -13.12 -6.64 -48.38
N VAL A 252 -13.62 -5.89 -47.40
CA VAL A 252 -15.06 -5.68 -47.18
C VAL A 252 -15.34 -4.19 -47.06
N GLN A 253 -16.54 -3.79 -47.48
CA GLN A 253 -17.04 -2.44 -47.22
C GLN A 253 -17.56 -2.35 -45.76
N PRO A 254 -17.51 -1.17 -45.13
CA PRO A 254 -17.99 -1.00 -43.75
C PRO A 254 -19.50 -1.21 -43.58
N ASN A 255 -20.28 -1.18 -44.66
CA ASN A 255 -21.73 -1.26 -44.65
C ASN A 255 -22.18 -2.10 -45.86
N PRO A 256 -23.07 -3.09 -45.73
CA PRO A 256 -23.68 -3.62 -44.49
C PRO A 256 -22.63 -4.39 -43.69
N ASP A 257 -22.67 -4.34 -42.35
CA ASP A 257 -21.65 -4.86 -41.40
C ASP A 257 -21.33 -6.40 -41.51
N LEU A 258 -21.73 -7.07 -42.59
CA LEU A 258 -21.52 -8.48 -42.92
C LEU A 258 -20.66 -8.63 -44.17
N CYS A 259 -19.76 -9.61 -44.15
CA CYS A 259 -18.96 -9.95 -45.32
C CYS A 259 -19.81 -10.61 -46.41
N GLU A 260 -19.77 -10.08 -47.64
CA GLU A 260 -20.48 -10.66 -48.79
C GLU A 260 -20.02 -12.07 -49.17
N HIS A 261 -18.78 -12.44 -48.81
CA HIS A 261 -18.22 -13.74 -49.19
C HIS A 261 -18.58 -14.88 -48.24
N CYS A 262 -18.57 -14.62 -46.92
CA CYS A 262 -18.78 -15.68 -45.92
C CYS A 262 -19.89 -15.38 -44.90
N GLY A 263 -20.56 -14.22 -45.00
CA GLY A 263 -21.67 -13.82 -44.12
C GLY A 263 -21.26 -13.46 -42.69
N GLU A 264 -19.96 -13.40 -42.37
CA GLU A 264 -19.48 -13.10 -41.02
C GLU A 264 -19.51 -11.59 -40.74
N ASN A 265 -19.77 -11.20 -39.49
CA ASN A 265 -19.74 -9.77 -39.12
C ASN A 265 -18.31 -9.21 -39.21
N VAL A 266 -18.15 -8.11 -39.95
CA VAL A 266 -16.83 -7.52 -40.26
C VAL A 266 -16.15 -6.91 -39.03
N PHE A 267 -16.93 -6.55 -38.00
CA PHE A 267 -16.44 -6.01 -36.74
C PHE A 267 -16.19 -7.09 -35.67
N GLN A 268 -16.44 -8.37 -36.00
CA GLN A 268 -16.21 -9.46 -35.08
C GLN A 268 -14.71 -9.70 -34.86
N ARG A 269 -14.27 -9.71 -33.60
CA ARG A 269 -12.85 -9.97 -33.26
C ARG A 269 -12.47 -11.43 -33.52
N VAL A 270 -11.34 -11.67 -34.19
CA VAL A 270 -10.81 -13.02 -34.50
C VAL A 270 -10.63 -13.89 -33.24
N LYS A 271 -10.08 -13.32 -32.14
CA LYS A 271 -9.73 -14.09 -30.94
C LYS A 271 -10.92 -14.46 -30.06
N CYS A 272 -11.80 -13.50 -29.76
CA CYS A 272 -12.87 -13.68 -28.77
C CYS A 272 -14.28 -13.67 -29.39
N ARG A 273 -14.38 -13.46 -30.72
CA ARG A 273 -15.65 -13.38 -31.47
C ARG A 273 -16.67 -12.35 -30.98
N ALA A 274 -16.25 -11.46 -30.09
CA ALA A 274 -17.07 -10.38 -29.57
C ALA A 274 -17.22 -9.27 -30.62
N ILE A 275 -18.41 -8.66 -30.64
CA ILE A 275 -18.77 -7.51 -31.46
C ILE A 275 -19.08 -6.37 -30.48
N ASN A 276 -18.44 -5.22 -30.66
CA ASN A 276 -18.78 -4.01 -29.92
C ASN A 276 -19.81 -3.22 -30.76
N TYR A 277 -21.03 -3.09 -30.23
CA TYR A 277 -22.11 -2.36 -30.91
C TYR A 277 -22.06 -0.85 -30.64
N ASP A 278 -21.42 -0.42 -29.56
CA ASP A 278 -21.35 0.98 -29.14
C ASP A 278 -20.20 1.71 -29.87
N GLU A 279 -19.05 1.04 -30.00
CA GLU A 279 -17.87 1.57 -30.70
C GLU A 279 -17.32 0.54 -31.68
N LYS A 280 -17.45 0.82 -32.98
CA LYS A 280 -17.07 -0.12 -34.06
C LYS A 280 -15.56 -0.33 -34.19
N ASP A 281 -14.72 0.57 -33.66
CA ASP A 281 -13.25 0.43 -33.70
C ASP A 281 -12.55 0.75 -32.37
N PRO A 282 -12.78 -0.04 -31.31
CA PRO A 282 -12.23 0.26 -29.99
C PRO A 282 -10.75 -0.13 -29.91
N PHE A 283 -9.96 0.67 -29.19
CA PHE A 283 -8.52 0.41 -29.01
C PHE A 283 -8.27 -0.94 -28.33
N LEU A 284 -8.96 -1.22 -27.21
CA LEU A 284 -9.02 -2.52 -26.54
C LEU A 284 -10.34 -3.23 -26.82
N CYS A 285 -10.30 -4.56 -26.92
CA CYS A 285 -11.52 -5.36 -26.87
C CYS A 285 -12.10 -5.39 -25.45
N GLN A 286 -13.35 -4.96 -25.28
CA GLN A 286 -14.06 -4.99 -24.01
C GLN A 286 -14.17 -6.40 -23.40
N SER A 287 -14.18 -7.45 -24.22
CA SER A 287 -14.33 -8.83 -23.73
C SER A 287 -13.01 -9.51 -23.35
N CYS A 288 -11.90 -9.19 -24.02
CA CYS A 288 -10.64 -9.92 -23.84
C CYS A 288 -9.40 -9.03 -23.62
N GLY A 289 -9.55 -7.70 -23.66
CA GLY A 289 -8.45 -6.75 -23.48
C GLY A 289 -7.44 -6.70 -24.65
N PHE A 290 -7.65 -7.48 -25.71
CA PHE A 290 -6.75 -7.50 -26.86
C PHE A 290 -6.75 -6.15 -27.60
N CYS A 291 -5.56 -5.59 -27.79
CA CYS A 291 -5.37 -4.36 -28.56
C CYS A 291 -5.21 -4.68 -30.06
N LYS A 292 -5.84 -3.86 -30.91
CA LYS A 292 -5.78 -4.01 -32.39
C LYS A 292 -4.38 -3.73 -32.97
N TYR A 293 -3.60 -2.91 -32.27
CA TYR A 293 -2.41 -2.23 -32.80
C TYR A 293 -1.09 -2.85 -32.39
N ALA A 294 -1.04 -3.43 -31.20
CA ALA A 294 0.13 -4.05 -30.62
C ALA A 294 -0.29 -5.11 -29.60
N HIS A 295 0.62 -6.02 -29.29
CA HIS A 295 0.51 -6.89 -28.12
C HIS A 295 1.17 -6.19 -26.92
N MET A 296 0.47 -6.12 -25.79
CA MET A 296 0.97 -5.47 -24.57
C MET A 296 1.29 -6.52 -23.51
N ASP A 297 2.52 -6.51 -23.02
CA ASP A 297 2.92 -7.21 -21.81
C ASP A 297 3.16 -6.17 -20.70
N ILE A 298 2.37 -6.25 -19.62
CA ILE A 298 2.40 -5.29 -18.53
C ILE A 298 3.00 -5.97 -17.31
N SER A 299 4.05 -5.35 -16.76
CA SER A 299 4.71 -5.78 -15.54
C SER A 299 4.73 -4.64 -14.53
N VAL A 300 4.70 -4.96 -13.25
CA VAL A 300 4.81 -3.98 -12.17
C VAL A 300 5.99 -4.34 -11.29
N VAL A 301 6.71 -3.33 -10.82
CA VAL A 301 7.73 -3.49 -9.80
C VAL A 301 7.06 -3.19 -8.47
N CYS A 302 6.85 -4.23 -7.67
CA CYS A 302 6.05 -4.15 -6.47
C CYS A 302 6.48 -5.18 -5.42
N ARG A 303 6.00 -4.98 -4.20
CA ARG A 303 5.98 -6.02 -3.15
C ARG A 303 4.55 -6.24 -2.68
N ALA A 304 4.22 -7.47 -2.34
CA ALA A 304 2.95 -7.79 -1.70
C ALA A 304 2.98 -7.24 -0.25
N LEU A 305 1.85 -6.74 0.23
CA LEU A 305 1.72 -6.23 1.59
C LEU A 305 0.72 -7.05 2.42
N PRO A 306 1.09 -7.44 3.64
CA PRO A 306 0.16 -7.90 4.65
C PRO A 306 -0.57 -6.73 5.32
N GLY A 307 -1.79 -6.97 5.83
CA GLY A 307 -2.41 -6.08 6.82
C GLY A 307 -3.05 -4.80 6.38
N VAL A 308 -3.32 -4.61 5.10
CA VAL A 308 -4.20 -3.51 4.71
C VAL A 308 -5.63 -3.89 5.04
N GLN A 309 -6.16 -3.30 6.12
CA GLN A 309 -7.57 -3.46 6.45
C GLN A 309 -8.42 -2.84 5.34
N PRO A 310 -9.36 -3.59 4.74
CA PRO A 310 -10.27 -3.03 3.76
C PRO A 310 -11.12 -1.94 4.40
N ILE A 311 -11.31 -0.82 3.71
CA ILE A 311 -12.26 0.20 4.11
C ILE A 311 -13.66 -0.33 3.77
N THR A 312 -14.43 -0.68 4.80
CA THR A 312 -15.75 -1.33 4.66
C THR A 312 -16.92 -0.40 5.00
N THR A 313 -16.64 0.70 5.71
CA THR A 313 -17.66 1.67 6.12
C THR A 313 -17.33 3.09 5.68
N ASP A 314 -18.37 3.92 5.54
CA ASP A 314 -18.20 5.35 5.25
C ASP A 314 -17.45 6.10 6.37
N ILE A 315 -17.56 5.63 7.61
CA ILE A 315 -16.85 6.19 8.77
C ILE A 315 -15.36 5.89 8.65
N GLU A 316 -14.98 4.64 8.35
CA GLU A 316 -13.59 4.26 8.08
C GLU A 316 -13.01 5.05 6.91
N ARG A 317 -13.81 5.22 5.84
CA ARG A 317 -13.42 6.03 4.67
C ARG A 317 -13.13 7.47 5.07
N ALA A 318 -14.04 8.10 5.83
CA ALA A 318 -13.87 9.48 6.28
C ALA A 318 -12.62 9.65 7.16
N SER A 319 -12.42 8.73 8.13
CA SER A 319 -11.24 8.73 9.00
C SER A 319 -9.93 8.53 8.23
N CYS A 320 -9.95 7.70 7.18
CA CYS A 320 -8.80 7.48 6.32
C CYS A 320 -8.48 8.73 5.48
N VAL A 321 -9.50 9.39 4.92
CA VAL A 321 -9.36 10.68 4.19
C VAL A 321 -8.79 11.78 5.10
N GLU A 322 -9.29 11.89 6.33
CA GLU A 322 -8.77 12.83 7.31
C GLU A 322 -7.31 12.54 7.68
N SER A 323 -6.98 11.26 7.87
CA SER A 323 -5.60 10.82 8.12
C SER A 323 -4.67 11.13 6.94
N MET A 324 -5.13 10.95 5.70
CA MET A 324 -4.38 11.34 4.50
C MET A 324 -4.13 12.85 4.48
N ALA A 325 -5.17 13.66 4.74
CA ALA A 325 -5.02 15.12 4.77
C ALA A 325 -4.01 15.57 5.84
N ARG A 326 -4.05 14.96 7.03
CA ARG A 326 -3.09 15.23 8.10
C ARG A 326 -1.66 14.86 7.69
N LEU A 327 -1.44 13.66 7.12
CA LEU A 327 -0.11 13.21 6.69
C LEU A 327 0.45 14.09 5.56
N LEU A 328 -0.38 14.55 4.63
CA LEU A 328 0.02 15.49 3.59
C LEU A 328 0.48 16.83 4.20
N CYS A 329 -0.23 17.32 5.22
CA CYS A 329 0.15 18.52 5.95
C CYS A 329 1.49 18.34 6.70
N GLU A 330 1.67 17.22 7.39
CA GLU A 330 2.92 16.89 8.10
C GLU A 330 4.12 16.76 7.12
N MET A 331 3.90 16.14 5.96
CA MET A 331 4.91 16.04 4.90
C MET A 331 5.32 17.42 4.38
N GLU A 332 4.35 18.32 4.17
CA GLU A 332 4.60 19.68 3.72
C GLU A 332 5.33 20.53 4.78
N GLN A 333 4.97 20.38 6.05
CA GLN A 333 5.72 20.97 7.16
C GLN A 333 7.16 20.46 7.22
N THR A 334 7.37 19.16 7.05
CA THR A 334 8.72 18.58 7.02
C THR A 334 9.51 19.10 5.82
N ARG A 335 8.88 19.19 4.64
CA ARG A 335 9.49 19.72 3.42
C ARG A 335 9.94 21.17 3.59
N THR A 336 9.12 22.02 4.20
CA THR A 336 9.45 23.43 4.46
C THR A 336 10.59 23.57 5.48
N GLN A 337 10.59 22.76 6.55
CA GLN A 337 11.70 22.70 7.50
C GLN A 337 13.02 22.27 6.86
N LEU A 338 13.00 21.23 6.02
CA LEU A 338 14.18 20.79 5.26
C LEU A 338 14.67 21.87 4.29
N GLY A 339 13.75 22.59 3.64
CA GLY A 339 14.07 23.73 2.78
C GLY A 339 14.77 24.86 3.55
N ALA A 340 14.25 25.22 4.74
CA ALA A 340 14.88 26.22 5.61
C ALA A 340 16.25 25.78 6.12
N GLY A 341 16.39 24.51 6.54
CA GLY A 341 17.66 23.93 6.96
C GLY A 341 18.70 23.93 5.84
N ARG A 342 18.30 23.59 4.61
CA ARG A 342 19.17 23.68 3.43
C ARG A 342 19.65 25.10 3.18
N ALA A 343 18.75 26.09 3.18
CA ALA A 343 19.10 27.49 2.97
C ALA A 343 20.07 28.01 4.04
N LEU A 344 19.88 27.60 5.31
CA LEU A 344 20.80 27.91 6.39
C LEU A 344 22.19 27.30 6.14
N CYS A 345 22.26 26.01 5.79
CA CYS A 345 23.52 25.34 5.45
C CYS A 345 24.24 26.03 4.29
N GLU A 346 23.53 26.40 3.22
CA GLU A 346 24.10 27.12 2.08
C GLU A 346 24.65 28.50 2.51
N SER A 347 23.95 29.23 3.39
CA SER A 347 24.41 30.52 3.92
C SER A 347 25.66 30.40 4.79
N LEU A 348 25.73 29.38 5.66
CA LEU A 348 26.88 29.11 6.52
C LEU A 348 28.08 28.62 5.70
N TRP A 349 27.83 27.87 4.62
CA TRP A 349 28.86 27.42 3.70
C TRP A 349 29.49 28.59 2.92
N LEU A 350 28.68 29.59 2.54
CA LEU A 350 29.18 30.84 1.94
C LEU A 350 29.95 31.72 2.94
N GLN A 351 29.61 31.68 4.24
CA GLN A 351 30.30 32.46 5.28
C GLN A 351 31.65 31.85 5.72
N SER A 352 31.86 30.55 5.55
CA SER A 352 33.02 29.83 6.10
C SER A 352 34.28 29.88 5.22
N ARG A 353 34.29 30.63 4.12
CA ARG A 353 35.50 30.99 3.35
C ARG A 353 35.47 32.42 2.80
N PRO A 354 35.82 33.46 3.58
CA PRO A 354 36.40 34.64 2.97
C PRO A 354 37.68 34.22 2.23
N ILE A 355 37.76 34.47 0.92
CA ILE A 355 38.98 34.24 0.15
C ILE A 355 40.08 35.06 0.83
N PRO A 356 41.23 34.46 1.22
CA PRO A 356 42.31 35.22 1.83
C PRO A 356 42.74 36.34 0.88
N PRO A 357 42.97 37.57 1.36
CA PRO A 357 43.45 38.64 0.49
C PRO A 357 44.77 38.19 -0.14
N ILE A 358 44.81 38.14 -1.47
CA ILE A 358 46.02 37.84 -2.22
C ILE A 358 46.94 39.07 -2.07
N SER A 359 47.92 39.00 -1.18
CA SER A 359 48.98 40.00 -1.13
C SER A 359 50.02 39.66 -2.20
N PHE A 360 50.02 40.40 -3.30
CA PHE A 360 51.12 40.36 -4.26
C PHE A 360 52.35 40.99 -3.62
N HIS A 361 53.38 40.17 -3.35
CA HIS A 361 54.70 40.68 -3.04
C HIS A 361 55.34 41.12 -4.36
N VAL A 362 55.27 42.42 -4.68
CA VAL A 362 55.99 42.96 -5.84
C VAL A 362 57.43 43.21 -5.39
N GLU A 363 58.39 42.49 -5.96
CA GLU A 363 59.83 42.61 -5.62
C GLU A 363 60.49 43.92 -6.09
N SER A 364 59.72 44.92 -6.54
CA SER A 364 60.23 46.26 -6.77
C SER A 364 59.09 47.28 -6.79
N PRO A 365 59.17 48.39 -6.01
CA PRO A 365 58.22 49.50 -6.07
C PRO A 365 58.04 50.08 -7.49
N ASP A 366 59.08 49.95 -8.34
CA ASP A 366 59.08 50.54 -9.67
C ASP A 366 58.26 49.73 -10.69
N ALA A 367 58.13 48.41 -10.49
CA ALA A 367 57.32 47.54 -11.35
C ALA A 367 55.82 47.67 -11.09
N ALA A 368 55.42 47.94 -9.83
CA ALA A 368 54.02 48.15 -9.46
C ALA A 368 53.46 49.47 -10.03
N ASN A 369 54.27 50.54 -10.01
CA ASN A 369 53.86 51.84 -10.53
C ASN A 369 53.72 51.86 -12.06
N ALA A 370 54.50 51.06 -12.78
CA ALA A 370 54.35 50.89 -14.23
C ALA A 370 53.04 50.17 -14.60
N PHE A 371 52.63 49.16 -13.82
CA PHE A 371 51.36 48.44 -14.05
C PHE A 371 50.11 49.25 -13.70
N ILE A 372 50.18 50.11 -12.68
CA ILE A 372 49.04 50.94 -12.25
C ILE A 372 48.83 52.15 -13.16
N ALA A 373 49.89 52.69 -13.78
CA ALA A 373 49.79 53.86 -14.65
C ALA A 373 49.13 53.58 -16.02
N GLU A 374 49.06 52.32 -16.46
CA GLU A 374 48.50 51.96 -17.78
C GLU A 374 46.99 51.70 -17.77
N HIS A 375 46.32 51.67 -16.62
CA HIS A 375 44.89 51.35 -16.54
C HIS A 375 44.07 52.51 -15.95
N PRO A 376 43.06 53.03 -16.68
CA PRO A 376 42.17 54.04 -16.13
C PRO A 376 41.32 53.44 -15.00
N PRO A 377 41.00 54.20 -13.94
CA PRO A 377 40.27 53.68 -12.79
C PRO A 377 38.84 53.26 -13.18
N ILE A 378 38.49 52.01 -12.89
CA ILE A 378 37.16 51.45 -13.11
C ILE A 378 36.22 51.95 -11.99
N ASN A 379 35.19 52.70 -12.38
CA ASN A 379 34.19 53.26 -11.48
C ASN A 379 33.12 52.21 -11.14
N HIS A 380 33.05 51.75 -9.89
CA HIS A 380 32.05 50.79 -9.41
C HIS A 380 30.69 51.45 -9.17
N GLN A 381 29.98 51.81 -10.23
CA GLN A 381 28.54 52.12 -10.16
C GLN A 381 27.87 51.61 -11.43
N GLN A 382 27.36 50.37 -11.41
CA GLN A 382 26.22 49.87 -12.20
C GLN A 382 26.21 48.33 -12.24
N VAL A 383 25.79 47.66 -11.17
CA VAL A 383 25.01 46.41 -11.31
C VAL A 383 24.10 46.27 -10.09
N SER A 384 22.92 46.87 -10.16
CA SER A 384 21.79 46.51 -9.31
C SER A 384 20.53 46.72 -10.14
N SER A 385 19.88 45.60 -10.46
CA SER A 385 18.46 45.43 -10.78
C SER A 385 18.31 44.44 -11.92
N LYS A 386 17.98 43.19 -11.58
CA LYS A 386 17.20 42.24 -12.39
C LYS A 386 16.95 40.96 -11.58
N TYR A 387 16.11 41.07 -10.56
CA TYR A 387 15.27 39.98 -10.07
C TYR A 387 13.96 40.59 -9.59
N LEU A 388 12.96 40.54 -10.46
CA LEU A 388 11.54 40.59 -10.17
C LEU A 388 10.88 39.56 -11.08
#